data_AF-A0A4Y2HTD3-F1
#
_entry.id   AF-A0A4Y2HTD3-F1
#
_cell.length_a   1.000
_cell.length_b   1.000
_cell.length_c   1.000
_cell.angle_alpha   90.00
_cell.angle_beta   90.00
_cell.angle_gamma   90.00
#
_symmetry.space_group_name_H-M   'P 1'
#
loop_
_entity.id
_entity.type
_entity.pdbx_description
1 polymer ?
#
loop_
_entity_poly.entity_id
_entity_poly.type
_entity_poly.pdbx_seq_one_letter_code
_entity_poly.pdbx_strand_id
1 'polypeptide(L)'
;MTALQHICDGIEKFFGVDLTSSAQHLGVGEARFQRDNDDCRKIVEWFKHYNPFPENFNLISLSNGFVGDSRINCHMTKEKGILGIKRIKGSNCQTVKFKRKTD
;
A
#
# COMPACT_ATOMS: atom_id res chain seq x y z
N MET A 1 17.07 -4.78 9.62
CA MET A 1 15.69 -5.19 9.29
C MET A 1 15.41 -6.54 9.95
N THR A 2 15.24 -6.57 11.27
CA THR A 2 15.22 -7.83 12.06
C THR A 2 13.82 -8.40 12.25
N ALA A 3 12.76 -7.58 12.30
CA ALA A 3 11.40 -8.06 12.56
C ALA A 3 10.88 -9.08 11.53
N LEU A 4 11.20 -8.90 10.25
CA LEU A 4 10.74 -9.78 9.18
C LEU A 4 11.36 -11.18 9.29
N GLN A 5 12.65 -11.26 9.62
CA GLN A 5 13.36 -12.52 9.86
C GLN A 5 12.68 -13.32 10.97
N HIS A 6 12.39 -12.67 12.11
CA HIS A 6 11.74 -13.31 13.25
C HIS A 6 10.32 -13.80 12.93
N ILE A 7 9.60 -13.12 12.03
CA ILE A 7 8.28 -13.55 11.58
C ILE A 7 8.39 -14.79 10.69
N CYS A 8 9.34 -14.80 9.74
CA CYS A 8 9.61 -15.95 8.88
C CYS A 8 10.00 -17.19 9.71
N ASP A 9 10.94 -17.05 10.64
CA ASP A 9 11.37 -18.13 11.54
C ASP A 9 10.20 -18.68 12.38
N GLY A 10 9.31 -17.79 12.84
CA GLY A 10 8.12 -18.17 13.60
C GLY A 10 7.10 -18.97 12.77
N ILE A 11 6.92 -18.59 11.50
CA ILE A 11 6.03 -19.29 10.56
C ILE A 11 6.60 -20.66 10.20
N GLU A 12 7.89 -20.76 9.90
CA GLU A 12 8.59 -22.01 9.61
C GLU A 12 8.44 -23.03 10.76
N LYS A 13 8.70 -22.57 11.98
CA LYS A 13 8.57 -23.40 13.19
C LYS A 13 7.13 -23.84 13.44
N PHE A 14 6.15 -22.99 13.15
CA PHE A 14 4.73 -23.32 13.34
C PHE A 14 4.24 -24.38 12.34
N PHE A 15 4.65 -24.27 11.07
CA PHE A 15 4.23 -25.21 10.03
C PHE A 15 5.15 -26.42 9.88
N GLY A 16 6.29 -26.46 10.57
CA GLY A 16 7.28 -27.53 10.44
C GLY A 16 7.89 -27.61 9.05
N VAL A 17 7.90 -26.48 8.34
CA VAL A 17 8.46 -26.35 6.99
C VAL A 17 9.72 -25.51 7.08
N ASP A 18 10.76 -25.92 6.38
CA ASP A 18 11.95 -25.13 6.18
C ASP A 18 11.76 -24.37 4.87
N LEU A 19 11.66 -23.03 4.92
CA LEU A 19 11.66 -22.21 3.70
C LEU A 19 13.10 -22.02 3.23
N THR A 20 13.86 -23.11 3.13
CA THR A 20 15.14 -23.10 2.45
C THR A 20 14.90 -22.61 1.04
N SER A 21 15.51 -21.47 0.72
CA SER A 21 15.26 -20.76 -0.53
C SER A 21 15.46 -21.74 -1.69
N SER A 22 14.38 -22.07 -2.41
CA SER A 22 14.51 -22.81 -3.67
C SER A 22 15.42 -22.00 -4.60
N ALA A 23 16.13 -22.63 -5.54
CA ALA A 23 17.04 -21.94 -6.47
C ALA A 23 16.37 -20.78 -7.27
N GLN A 24 15.03 -20.69 -7.27
CA GLN A 24 14.27 -19.57 -7.83
C GLN A 24 14.16 -18.36 -6.89
N HIS A 25 14.22 -18.59 -5.58
CA HIS A 25 14.38 -17.54 -4.60
C HIS A 25 15.88 -17.36 -4.38
N LEU A 26 16.51 -16.48 -5.16
CA LEU A 26 17.84 -15.98 -4.82
C LEU A 26 17.76 -15.50 -3.37
N GLY A 27 18.40 -16.25 -2.47
CA GLY A 27 18.31 -16.07 -1.02
C GLY A 27 18.54 -14.61 -0.66
N VAL A 28 17.92 -14.17 0.44
CA VAL A 28 18.20 -12.86 1.01
C VAL A 28 19.64 -12.88 1.55
N GLY A 29 20.60 -12.71 0.65
CA GLY A 29 22.01 -12.71 0.97
C GLY A 29 22.42 -11.37 1.56
N GLU A 30 23.49 -11.37 2.34
CA GLU A 30 24.04 -10.16 2.99
C GLU A 30 24.22 -9.00 2.00
N ALA A 31 24.66 -9.30 0.76
CA ALA A 31 24.78 -8.30 -0.30
C ALA A 31 23.45 -7.64 -0.72
N ARG A 32 22.34 -8.39 -0.68
CA ARG A 32 20.99 -7.85 -0.95
C ARG A 32 20.51 -7.01 0.23
N PHE A 33 20.70 -7.49 1.45
CA PHE A 33 20.39 -6.71 2.65
C PHE A 33 21.14 -5.38 2.68
N GLN A 34 22.44 -5.40 2.37
CA GLN A 34 23.25 -4.20 2.32
C GLN A 34 22.75 -3.23 1.23
N ARG A 35 22.43 -3.74 0.04
CA ARG A 35 21.87 -2.94 -1.05
C ARG A 35 20.52 -2.32 -0.69
N ASP A 36 19.61 -3.11 -0.14
CA ASP A 36 18.28 -2.63 0.27
C ASP A 36 18.43 -1.55 1.36
N ASN A 37 19.34 -1.73 2.33
CA ASN A 37 19.63 -0.73 3.34
C ASN A 37 20.24 0.55 2.73
N ASP A 38 21.15 0.42 1.76
CA ASP A 38 21.73 1.55 1.02
C ASP A 38 20.66 2.31 0.22
N ASP A 39 19.75 1.60 -0.43
CA ASP A 39 18.66 2.20 -1.21
C ASP A 39 17.62 2.86 -0.30
N CYS A 40 17.28 2.25 0.84
CA CYS A 40 16.48 2.90 1.87
C CYS A 40 17.14 4.20 2.37
N ARG A 41 18.45 4.19 2.62
CA ARG A 41 19.18 5.41 3.02
C ARG A 41 19.09 6.50 1.96
N LYS A 42 19.27 6.17 0.69
CA LYS A 42 19.13 7.15 -0.42
C LYS A 42 17.73 7.75 -0.46
N ILE A 43 16.69 6.94 -0.32
CA ILE A 43 15.30 7.41 -0.32
C ILE A 43 15.05 8.33 0.88
N VAL A 44 15.55 7.98 2.06
CA VAL A 44 15.42 8.82 3.27
C VAL A 44 16.15 10.15 3.09
N GLU A 45 17.38 10.15 2.58
CA GLU A 45 18.11 11.39 2.26
C GLU A 45 17.37 12.24 1.22
N TRP A 46 16.77 11.60 0.22
CA TRP A 46 15.94 12.30 -0.76
C TRP A 46 14.73 12.97 -0.09
N PHE A 47 14.02 12.28 0.81
CA PHE A 47 12.88 12.85 1.55
C PHE A 47 13.27 14.01 2.48
N LYS A 48 14.52 14.08 2.97
CA LYS A 48 14.98 15.24 3.76
C LYS A 48 15.02 16.52 2.93
N HIS A 49 15.32 16.41 1.65
CA HIS A 49 15.42 17.56 0.74
C HIS A 49 14.11 17.84 0.02
N TYR A 50 13.29 16.81 -0.22
CA TYR A 50 12.01 16.90 -0.90
C TYR A 50 10.91 16.36 0.00
N ASN A 51 10.06 17.24 0.53
CA ASN A 51 8.87 16.78 1.25
C ASN A 51 7.96 16.04 0.26
N PRO A 52 7.73 14.72 0.43
CA PRO A 52 6.85 13.96 -0.47
C PRO A 52 5.37 14.31 -0.29
N PHE A 53 5.04 14.98 0.81
CA PHE A 53 3.70 15.44 1.15
C PHE A 53 3.74 16.94 1.45
N PRO A 54 4.10 17.79 0.46
CA PRO A 54 4.02 19.23 0.65
C PRO A 54 2.58 19.59 0.95
N GLU A 55 2.37 20.51 1.91
CA GLU A 55 1.04 20.99 2.23
C GLU A 55 0.48 21.68 0.99
N ASN A 56 -0.55 21.07 0.39
CA ASN A 56 -1.14 21.51 -0.87
C ASN A 56 -2.66 21.34 -0.78
N PHE A 57 -3.40 22.34 -1.26
CA PHE A 57 -4.86 22.28 -1.34
C PHE A 57 -5.34 21.32 -2.43
N ASN A 58 -4.46 20.95 -3.36
CA ASN A 58 -4.79 20.05 -4.45
C ASN A 58 -4.49 18.60 -4.10
N LEU A 59 -5.36 17.70 -4.56
CA LEU A 59 -5.13 16.27 -4.46
C LEU A 59 -4.15 15.86 -5.57
N ILE A 60 -2.97 15.35 -5.21
CA ILE A 60 -1.93 14.96 -6.19
C ILE A 60 -1.73 13.45 -6.14
N SER A 61 -1.69 12.82 -7.31
CA SER A 61 -1.32 11.41 -7.45
C SER A 61 0.19 11.22 -7.30
N LEU A 62 0.61 10.42 -6.33
CA LEU A 62 2.04 10.16 -6.08
C LEU A 62 2.73 9.38 -7.21
N SER A 63 1.98 8.60 -8.00
CA SER A 63 2.55 7.73 -9.04
C SER A 63 2.91 8.48 -10.32
N ASN A 64 2.22 9.58 -10.62
CA ASN A 64 2.36 10.30 -11.90
C ASN A 64 2.32 11.84 -11.75
N GLY A 65 2.14 12.36 -10.54
CA GLY A 65 2.09 13.80 -10.27
C GLY A 65 0.82 14.50 -10.76
N PHE A 66 -0.19 13.77 -11.24
CA PHE A 66 -1.42 14.42 -11.71
C PHE A 66 -2.17 15.09 -10.57
N VAL A 67 -2.58 16.33 -10.83
CA VAL A 67 -3.40 17.13 -9.94
C VAL A 67 -4.86 16.81 -10.23
N GLY A 68 -5.56 16.26 -9.23
CA GLY A 68 -6.98 16.02 -9.28
C GLY A 68 -7.76 17.34 -9.38
N ASP A 69 -8.74 17.37 -10.26
CA ASP A 69 -9.66 18.49 -10.36
C ASP A 69 -10.69 18.49 -9.20
N SER A 70 -11.54 19.51 -9.15
CA SER A 70 -12.61 19.64 -8.14
C SER A 70 -13.65 18.50 -8.18
N ARG A 71 -13.63 17.63 -9.19
CA ARG A 71 -14.53 16.47 -9.30
C ARG A 71 -13.96 15.27 -8.55
N ILE A 72 -12.64 15.23 -8.31
CA ILE A 72 -12.00 14.16 -7.56
C ILE A 72 -12.25 14.35 -6.06
N ASN A 73 -12.83 13.33 -5.42
CA ASN A 73 -13.22 13.37 -4.01
C ASN A 73 -12.59 12.22 -3.20
N CYS A 74 -11.41 11.74 -3.59
CA CYS A 74 -10.74 10.63 -2.91
C CYS A 74 -10.51 10.91 -1.41
N HIS A 75 -10.30 12.16 -1.02
CA HIS A 75 -10.21 12.57 0.39
C HIS A 75 -11.50 12.26 1.19
N MET A 76 -12.66 12.20 0.54
CA MET A 76 -13.96 11.86 1.13
C MET A 76 -14.28 10.35 1.07
N THR A 77 -13.36 9.49 0.63
CA THR A 77 -13.66 8.06 0.37
C THR A 77 -14.25 7.38 1.59
N LYS A 78 -13.72 7.67 2.79
CA LYS A 78 -14.20 7.12 4.06
C LYS A 78 -15.66 7.50 4.32
N GLU A 79 -15.98 8.78 4.25
CA GLU A 79 -17.32 9.32 4.52
C GLU A 79 -18.34 8.79 3.52
N LYS A 80 -17.98 8.82 2.23
CA LYS A 80 -18.83 8.27 1.16
C LYS A 80 -19.02 6.76 1.28
N GLY A 81 -17.98 6.02 1.67
CA GLY A 81 -18.06 4.59 1.94
C GLY A 81 -19.02 4.26 3.08
N ILE A 82 -18.90 4.98 4.20
CA ILE A 82 -19.82 4.83 5.35
C ILE A 82 -21.26 5.13 4.95
N LEU A 83 -21.50 6.22 4.21
CA LEU A 83 -22.83 6.56 3.69
C LEU A 83 -23.38 5.48 2.74
N GLY A 84 -22.52 4.91 1.89
CA GLY A 84 -22.86 3.81 1.00
C GLY A 84 -23.29 2.56 1.77
N ILE A 85 -22.52 2.16 2.78
CA ILE A 85 -22.84 1.00 3.63
C ILE A 85 -24.14 1.23 4.40
N LYS A 86 -24.35 2.44 4.97
CA LYS A 86 -25.61 2.78 5.65
C LYS A 86 -26.82 2.67 4.73
N ARG A 87 -26.69 3.03 3.45
CA ARG A 87 -27.76 2.88 2.45
C ARG A 87 -28.08 1.42 2.12
N ILE A 88 -27.05 0.57 2.09
CA ILE A 88 -27.19 -0.85 1.77
C ILE A 88 -27.70 -1.65 2.97
N LYS A 89 -27.45 -1.20 4.20
CA LYS A 89 -27.90 -1.87 5.42
C LYS A 89 -29.42 -2.11 5.40
N GLY A 90 -29.83 -3.38 5.48
CA GLY A 90 -31.24 -3.79 5.44
C GLY A 90 -31.83 -3.96 4.04
N SER A 91 -31.08 -3.65 2.98
CA SER A 91 -31.49 -3.93 1.60
C SER A 91 -31.10 -5.35 1.19
N ASN A 92 -31.90 -5.96 0.31
CA ASN A 92 -31.57 -7.26 -0.27
C ASN A 92 -30.50 -7.09 -1.37
N CYS A 93 -29.55 -8.02 -1.50
CA CYS A 93 -28.43 -7.89 -2.44
C CYS A 93 -28.87 -7.70 -3.90
N GLN A 94 -30.04 -8.23 -4.27
CA GLN A 94 -30.62 -8.11 -5.60
C GLN A 94 -31.11 -6.68 -5.95
N THR A 95 -31.43 -5.87 -4.93
CA THR A 95 -31.94 -4.51 -5.12
C THR A 95 -30.85 -3.45 -5.11
N VAL A 96 -29.65 -3.78 -4.61
CA VAL A 96 -28.51 -2.89 -4.59
C VAL A 96 -27.95 -2.73 -6.01
N LYS A 97 -28.13 -1.55 -6.60
CA LYS A 97 -27.58 -1.19 -7.92
C LYS A 97 -26.58 -0.06 -7.78
N PHE A 98 -25.39 -0.24 -8.35
CA PHE A 98 -24.40 0.81 -8.48
C PHE A 98 -24.53 1.48 -9.83
N LYS A 99 -24.50 2.83 -9.85
CA LYS A 99 -24.37 3.57 -11.11
C LYS A 99 -23.02 3.25 -11.71
N ARG A 100 -23.00 2.71 -12.94
CA ARG A 100 -21.78 2.64 -13.74
C ARG A 100 -21.49 4.03 -14.29
N LYS A 101 -20.23 4.46 -14.25
CA LYS A 101 -19.79 5.59 -15.07
C LYS A 101 -19.79 5.10 -16.53
N THR A 102 -20.45 5.85 -17.39
CA THR A 102 -20.32 5.71 -18.84
C THR A 102 -19.30 6.76 -19.26
N ASP A 103 -18.25 6.33 -19.95
CA ASP A 103 -17.20 7.21 -20.48
C ASP A 103 -17.73 8.08 -21.63
#